data_AF-A0A2T8JEJ1-F1
#
_entry.id   AF-A0A2T8JEJ1-F1
#
_cell.length_a   1.000
_cell.length_b   1.000
_cell.length_c   1.000
_cell.angle_alpha   90.00
_cell.angle_beta   90.00
_cell.angle_gamma   90.00
#
_symmetry.space_group_name_H-M   'P 1'
#
loop_
_entity.id
_entity.type
_entity.pdbx_description
1 polymer ?
#
loop_
_entity_poly.entity_id
_entity_poly.type
_entity_poly.pdbx_seq_one_letter_code
_entity_poly.pdbx_strand_id
1 'polypeptide(L)'
;MAASDQQDAGRHGTTPLVFDEVRWVVQIRHSLQEDGAGGDDDDDNGIPVSVFNVPKQLRVHKPEAYTPQFIALGPYHHWRPELYEMERYKLAAARRAQRRLCAGLKLEGLVQQFARLERKVRAHYHRYLDFSGETLAWTMVVDGAFLLEFLQIYAADEGDGRALRRVSSRMAHLVDFAGRKSAHNLILRDMLMLENQVPLFLLRKILEPQCASADEAAGLLARMVTGLMKELCPFKMMDSFPAVDVGKHAHLLEVLYHILLPKPADDSTAEADANGNFHDDGYDIEEQAADGGGAEEQQKPAAGGCEYVKQLFLAVWGIVSGLNNKAGPMRYVTKPIEFAIKAPWKMLAVVPGVGSFMSAGDGSANPRDPSSSAGYLTRPPLIEEIMIPSVSELVNAGVKFLPTTGDLSTVAFDAKAATFSLPVVTLDCNTEVVLRNLVAYEAAAASGPLVLARYTELMNGIIDTDEDVALLRRRGVVLNRMKSDGEAAKLWNGMTRSVRLTKVAPMDRAVEEANRYYNSRWRVKAKRFMRKYVFSSWQVLTFLAAVLMLLLTTLQAFCSVYTCSRWFGAVTIAKAG
;
A
#
# COMPACT_ATOMS: atom_id res chain seq x y z
N MET A 1 18.54 56.15 -30.31
CA MET A 1 18.19 54.93 -31.07
C MET A 1 19.01 53.78 -30.49
N ALA A 2 18.31 52.82 -29.88
CA ALA A 2 18.74 51.49 -29.43
C ALA A 2 20.01 51.33 -28.57
N ALA A 3 19.80 51.08 -27.28
CA ALA A 3 20.63 50.17 -26.48
C ALA A 3 19.68 49.28 -25.66
N SER A 4 19.97 47.97 -25.66
CA SER A 4 19.21 46.92 -25.00
C SER A 4 19.50 46.88 -23.51
N ASP A 5 18.47 46.94 -22.67
CA ASP A 5 18.56 46.58 -21.25
C ASP A 5 17.85 45.24 -21.01
N GLN A 6 18.63 44.34 -20.43
CA GLN A 6 18.28 43.02 -19.92
C GLN A 6 17.59 43.23 -18.57
N GLN A 7 16.30 42.88 -18.45
CA GLN A 7 15.59 42.92 -17.17
C GLN A 7 15.63 41.55 -16.48
N ASP A 8 16.21 41.61 -15.28
CA ASP A 8 16.48 40.58 -14.29
C ASP A 8 15.20 39.85 -13.84
N ALA A 9 15.22 38.51 -13.92
CA ALA A 9 14.12 37.66 -13.50
C ALA A 9 14.18 37.46 -11.97
N GLY A 10 13.21 38.05 -11.27
CA GLY A 10 13.11 38.04 -9.82
C GLY A 10 13.10 36.62 -9.22
N ARG A 11 14.16 36.31 -8.46
CA ARG A 11 14.16 35.33 -7.38
C ARG A 11 13.20 35.80 -6.27
N HIS A 12 12.01 35.24 -6.20
CA HIS A 12 11.23 35.24 -4.95
C HIS A 12 11.73 34.10 -4.06
N GLY A 13 12.83 34.37 -3.36
CA GLY A 13 13.22 33.60 -2.19
C GLY A 13 12.26 33.90 -1.06
N THR A 14 11.56 32.87 -0.57
CA THR A 14 10.96 32.87 0.76
C THR A 14 12.05 33.17 1.77
N THR A 15 12.01 34.33 2.40
CA THR A 15 12.86 34.63 3.57
C THR A 15 12.61 33.54 4.61
N PRO A 16 13.63 32.78 5.04
CA PRO A 16 13.45 31.81 6.10
C PRO A 16 13.02 32.57 7.37
N LEU A 17 12.01 32.04 8.07
CA LEU A 17 11.63 32.53 9.40
C LEU A 17 12.89 32.59 10.26
N VAL A 18 13.28 33.79 10.68
CA VAL A 18 14.45 34.00 11.53
C VAL A 18 14.14 33.35 12.87
N PHE A 19 14.94 32.36 13.26
CA PHE A 19 14.83 31.71 14.56
C PHE A 19 14.95 32.75 15.68
N ASP A 20 13.88 32.93 16.45
CA ASP A 20 13.83 33.85 17.59
C ASP A 20 14.43 33.16 18.82
N GLU A 21 15.76 33.22 18.92
CA GLU A 21 16.53 32.61 20.00
C GLU A 21 16.07 33.10 21.38
N VAL A 22 15.70 34.38 21.50
CA VAL A 22 15.24 34.98 22.76
C VAL A 22 13.93 34.34 23.19
N ARG A 23 12.97 34.22 22.27
CA ARG A 23 11.70 33.53 22.54
C ARG A 23 11.91 32.08 22.92
N TRP A 24 12.79 31.37 22.24
CA TRP A 24 13.11 29.99 22.56
C TRP A 24 13.67 29.85 23.99
N VAL A 25 14.64 30.69 24.38
CA VAL A 25 15.21 30.69 25.74
C VAL A 25 14.14 30.97 26.80
N VAL A 26 13.25 31.96 26.55
CA VAL A 26 12.14 32.29 27.46
C VAL A 26 11.20 31.09 27.61
N GLN A 27 10.86 30.42 26.51
CA GLN A 27 9.98 29.24 26.53
C GLN A 27 10.59 28.07 27.29
N ILE A 28 11.88 27.75 27.05
CA ILE A 28 12.57 26.67 27.77
C ILE A 28 12.66 26.98 29.26
N ARG A 29 13.01 28.22 29.62
CA ARG A 29 13.10 28.63 31.02
C ARG A 29 11.76 28.55 31.74
N HIS A 30 10.67 28.97 31.09
CA HIS A 30 9.33 28.85 31.64
C HIS A 30 8.91 27.39 31.84
N SER A 31 9.15 26.54 30.83
CA SER A 31 8.87 25.10 30.93
C SER A 31 9.59 24.43 32.10
N LEU A 32 10.89 24.71 32.27
CA LEU A 32 11.69 24.16 33.38
C LEU A 32 11.31 24.70 34.76
N GLN A 33 10.68 25.88 34.83
CA GLN A 33 10.27 26.51 36.10
C GLN A 33 8.88 26.05 36.56
N GLU A 34 7.96 25.75 35.65
CA GLU A 34 6.61 25.30 35.99
C GLU A 34 6.55 23.81 36.39
N ASP A 35 7.49 22.98 35.95
CA ASP A 35 7.59 21.57 36.37
C ASP A 35 7.89 21.41 37.88
N GLY A 36 8.18 22.51 38.59
CA GLY A 36 8.39 22.54 40.05
C GLY A 36 7.20 23.05 40.89
N ALA A 37 6.09 23.51 40.31
CA ALA A 37 5.08 24.28 41.07
C ALA A 37 3.59 24.04 40.75
N GLY A 38 3.23 23.08 39.89
CA GLY A 38 1.84 22.82 39.55
C GLY A 38 1.51 21.34 39.55
N GLY A 39 1.08 20.81 40.70
CA GLY A 39 0.37 19.54 40.77
C GLY A 39 -1.00 19.70 40.11
N ASP A 40 -1.12 19.21 38.87
CA ASP A 40 -2.34 18.57 38.41
C ASP A 40 -1.96 17.09 38.25
N ASP A 41 -2.34 16.31 39.26
CA ASP A 41 -2.35 14.86 39.24
C ASP A 41 -3.28 14.38 38.11
N ASP A 42 -2.73 13.59 37.16
CA ASP A 42 -3.41 12.57 36.33
C ASP A 42 -2.80 12.39 34.91
N ASP A 43 -1.48 12.39 34.75
CA ASP A 43 -0.82 11.56 33.73
C ASP A 43 0.70 11.52 33.97
N ASP A 44 1.14 10.57 34.79
CA ASP A 44 2.56 10.16 34.96
C ASP A 44 3.09 9.40 33.72
N ASN A 45 2.63 9.77 32.52
CA ASN A 45 2.80 9.00 31.29
C ASN A 45 3.61 9.77 30.24
N GLY A 46 4.84 10.18 30.60
CA GLY A 46 5.80 10.74 29.65
C GLY A 46 5.30 11.91 28.80
N ILE A 47 5.99 12.20 27.70
CA ILE A 47 5.58 13.26 26.75
C ILE A 47 4.53 12.66 25.78
N PRO A 48 3.27 13.13 25.75
CA PRO A 48 2.19 12.51 24.98
C PRO A 48 2.23 12.87 23.49
N VAL A 49 3.37 12.65 22.82
CA VAL A 49 3.51 12.90 21.38
C VAL A 49 2.53 12.01 20.63
N SER A 50 1.61 12.63 19.88
CA SER A 50 0.57 11.91 19.12
C SER A 50 0.45 12.39 17.66
N VAL A 51 0.79 13.64 17.38
CA VAL A 51 0.85 14.20 16.02
C VAL A 51 2.27 14.07 15.48
N PHE A 52 2.53 12.91 14.88
CA PHE A 52 3.83 12.53 14.33
C PHE A 52 4.09 13.17 12.95
N ASN A 53 5.36 13.10 12.53
CA ASN A 53 5.73 13.41 11.15
C ASN A 53 5.52 12.18 10.28
N VAL A 54 5.11 12.41 9.05
CA VAL A 54 5.05 11.33 8.06
C VAL A 54 6.48 10.85 7.77
N PRO A 55 6.77 9.54 7.89
CA PRO A 55 8.06 8.98 7.54
C PRO A 55 8.48 9.40 6.12
N LYS A 56 9.73 9.88 5.98
CA LYS A 56 10.23 10.44 4.71
C LYS A 56 10.11 9.45 3.55
N GLN A 57 10.32 8.16 3.83
CA GLN A 57 10.21 7.05 2.88
C GLN A 57 8.80 6.97 2.28
N LEU A 58 7.75 7.13 3.10
CA LEU A 58 6.36 7.11 2.64
C LEU A 58 6.05 8.36 1.81
N ARG A 59 6.51 9.53 2.28
CA ARG A 59 6.19 10.83 1.67
C ARG A 59 6.76 10.99 0.26
N VAL A 60 7.94 10.43 -0.04
CA VAL A 60 8.61 10.59 -1.36
C VAL A 60 7.77 10.03 -2.51
N HIS A 61 6.95 9.01 -2.26
CA HIS A 61 6.24 8.29 -3.32
C HIS A 61 4.87 8.85 -3.65
N LYS A 62 4.24 9.53 -2.69
CA LYS A 62 2.95 10.19 -2.91
C LYS A 62 2.76 11.38 -1.96
N PRO A 63 3.53 12.48 -2.14
CA PRO A 63 3.51 13.61 -1.21
C PRO A 63 2.12 14.24 -1.06
N GLU A 64 1.33 14.25 -2.13
CA GLU A 64 -0.04 14.77 -2.14
C GLU A 64 -1.01 13.99 -1.25
N ALA A 65 -0.69 12.75 -0.86
CA ALA A 65 -1.50 11.96 0.07
C ALA A 65 -1.26 12.34 1.54
N TYR A 66 -0.21 13.12 1.84
CA TYR A 66 0.18 13.45 3.22
C TYR A 66 0.13 14.95 3.52
N THR A 67 -0.14 15.76 2.50
CA THR A 67 -0.14 17.22 2.59
C THR A 67 -1.55 17.74 2.32
N PRO A 68 -2.17 18.49 3.24
CA PRO A 68 -3.55 18.99 3.05
C PRO A 68 -3.61 19.90 1.83
N GLN A 69 -4.71 19.80 1.07
CA GLN A 69 -4.89 20.56 -0.18
C GLN A 69 -6.03 21.58 -0.10
N PHE A 70 -6.87 21.48 0.93
CA PHE A 70 -8.07 22.29 1.08
C PHE A 70 -8.09 22.99 2.43
N ILE A 71 -7.81 22.29 3.54
CA ILE A 71 -7.85 22.90 4.87
C ILE A 71 -6.69 22.47 5.77
N ALA A 72 -5.96 23.46 6.28
CA ALA A 72 -5.03 23.26 7.39
C ALA A 72 -5.80 23.14 8.70
N LEU A 73 -5.45 22.19 9.55
CA LEU A 73 -5.96 22.03 10.90
C LEU A 73 -4.76 21.82 11.83
N GLY A 74 -4.65 22.66 12.84
CA GLY A 74 -3.49 22.68 13.70
C GLY A 74 -2.31 23.48 13.11
N PRO A 75 -1.13 23.41 13.76
CA PRO A 75 -0.06 24.37 13.54
C PRO A 75 0.87 24.01 12.36
N TYR A 76 0.98 22.74 11.96
CA TYR A 76 1.98 22.29 10.97
C TYR A 76 1.79 22.87 9.57
N HIS A 77 0.53 23.06 9.15
CA HIS A 77 0.20 23.56 7.80
C HIS A 77 -0.46 24.95 7.81
N HIS A 78 -0.57 25.59 8.98
CA HIS A 78 -1.32 26.84 9.16
C HIS A 78 -0.85 27.97 8.22
N TRP A 79 0.46 28.10 8.01
CA TRP A 79 1.03 29.20 7.24
C TRP A 79 1.05 28.99 5.72
N ARG A 80 0.45 27.92 5.20
CA ARG A 80 0.46 27.64 3.76
C ARG A 80 -0.50 28.56 3.00
N PRO A 81 -0.02 29.44 2.12
CA PRO A 81 -0.86 30.42 1.43
C PRO A 81 -1.97 29.78 0.59
N GLU A 82 -1.70 28.59 0.04
CA GLU A 82 -2.67 27.83 -0.76
C GLU A 82 -3.94 27.44 0.02
N LEU A 83 -3.90 27.48 1.36
CA LEU A 83 -5.00 27.06 2.24
C LEU A 83 -5.74 28.26 2.88
N TYR A 84 -5.30 29.50 2.62
CA TYR A 84 -5.83 30.70 3.28
C TYR A 84 -7.29 31.02 2.95
N GLU A 85 -7.80 30.52 1.82
CA GLU A 85 -9.22 30.65 1.48
C GLU A 85 -10.11 30.06 2.58
N MET A 86 -9.66 28.97 3.23
CA MET A 86 -10.42 28.31 4.28
C MET A 86 -10.43 29.05 5.62
N GLU A 87 -9.47 29.95 5.87
CA GLU A 87 -9.42 30.72 7.14
C GLU A 87 -10.68 31.55 7.37
N ARG A 88 -11.29 32.08 6.30
CA ARG A 88 -12.56 32.84 6.40
C ARG A 88 -13.70 31.97 6.92
N TYR A 89 -13.75 30.71 6.50
CA TYR A 89 -14.78 29.77 6.94
C TYR A 89 -14.54 29.31 8.37
N LYS A 90 -13.29 29.12 8.77
CA LYS A 90 -12.93 28.83 10.16
C LYS A 90 -13.28 29.97 11.11
N LEU A 91 -12.96 31.21 10.74
CA LEU A 91 -13.36 32.39 11.51
C LEU A 91 -14.87 32.52 11.61
N ALA A 92 -15.60 32.21 10.54
CA ALA A 92 -17.06 32.19 10.57
C ALA A 92 -17.60 31.11 11.52
N ALA A 93 -16.96 29.94 11.58
CA ALA A 93 -17.28 28.87 12.52
C ALA A 93 -17.01 29.30 13.97
N ALA A 94 -15.85 29.88 14.24
CA ALA A 94 -15.48 30.42 15.55
C ALA A 94 -16.48 31.48 16.04
N ARG A 95 -16.89 32.42 15.17
CA ARG A 95 -17.93 33.41 15.48
C ARG A 95 -19.28 32.79 15.80
N ARG A 96 -19.63 31.66 15.17
CA ARG A 96 -20.87 30.94 15.47
C ARG A 96 -20.76 30.16 16.78
N ALA A 97 -19.62 29.52 17.04
CA ALA A 97 -19.33 28.84 18.30
C ALA A 97 -19.42 29.83 19.48
N GLN A 98 -18.87 31.04 19.32
CA GLN A 98 -18.95 32.10 20.33
C GLN A 98 -20.40 32.44 20.75
N ARG A 99 -21.37 32.38 19.81
CA ARG A 99 -22.79 32.65 20.15
C ARG A 99 -23.45 31.54 20.96
N ARG A 100 -22.84 30.34 21.02
CA ARG A 100 -23.33 29.20 21.78
C ARG A 100 -22.70 29.10 23.17
N LEU A 101 -21.68 29.90 23.46
CA LEU A 101 -21.07 29.94 24.80
C LEU A 101 -22.07 30.50 25.81
N CYS A 102 -22.06 29.95 27.03
CA CYS A 102 -22.88 30.44 28.14
C CYS A 102 -22.64 31.94 28.41
N ALA A 103 -23.71 32.63 28.85
CA ALA A 103 -23.84 34.09 28.86
C ALA A 103 -22.69 34.81 29.58
N GLY A 104 -21.71 35.29 28.81
CA GLY A 104 -20.61 36.15 29.26
C GLY A 104 -19.23 35.74 28.77
N LEU A 105 -19.01 34.47 28.41
CA LEU A 105 -17.71 34.00 27.94
C LEU A 105 -17.50 34.41 26.48
N LYS A 106 -16.47 35.21 26.22
CA LYS A 106 -16.04 35.54 24.86
C LYS A 106 -15.01 34.52 24.36
N LEU A 107 -14.78 34.52 23.04
CA LEU A 107 -13.77 33.68 22.42
C LEU A 107 -12.37 33.93 23.02
N GLU A 108 -12.08 35.18 23.37
CA GLU A 108 -10.85 35.58 24.06
C GLU A 108 -10.67 34.87 25.41
N GLY A 109 -11.75 34.63 26.15
CA GLY A 109 -11.69 33.88 27.42
C GLY A 109 -11.28 32.43 27.20
N LEU A 110 -11.78 31.81 26.12
CA LEU A 110 -11.38 30.46 25.73
C LEU A 110 -9.92 30.40 25.25
N VAL A 111 -9.47 31.42 24.51
CA VAL A 111 -8.07 31.55 24.09
C VAL A 111 -7.14 31.68 25.30
N GLN A 112 -7.51 32.43 26.33
CA GLN A 112 -6.73 32.52 27.57
C GLN A 112 -6.64 31.17 28.30
N GLN A 113 -7.70 30.36 28.29
CA GLN A 113 -7.65 29.01 28.83
C GLN A 113 -6.69 28.12 28.02
N PHE A 114 -6.72 28.22 26.69
CA PHE A 114 -5.84 27.48 25.80
C PHE A 114 -4.37 27.91 25.93
N ALA A 115 -4.11 29.19 26.17
CA ALA A 115 -2.75 29.69 26.42
C ALA A 115 -2.13 29.04 27.67
N ARG A 116 -2.92 28.75 28.71
CA ARG A 116 -2.45 27.99 29.89
C ARG A 116 -2.14 26.52 29.58
N LEU A 117 -2.69 25.98 28.50
CA LEU A 117 -2.47 24.61 28.05
C LEU A 117 -1.35 24.51 27.02
N GLU A 118 -0.63 25.60 26.74
CA GLU A 118 0.38 25.68 25.68
C GLU A 118 1.39 24.53 25.75
N ARG A 119 1.94 24.23 26.94
CA ARG A 119 2.92 23.14 27.10
C ARG A 119 2.32 21.79 26.71
N LYS A 120 1.13 21.47 27.21
CA LYS A 120 0.40 20.23 26.89
C LYS A 120 0.08 20.14 25.40
N VAL A 121 -0.36 21.25 24.78
CA VAL A 121 -0.62 21.31 23.34
C VAL A 121 0.66 21.03 22.55
N ARG A 122 1.77 21.70 22.86
CA ARG A 122 3.06 21.51 22.18
C ARG A 122 3.58 20.09 22.32
N ALA A 123 3.39 19.47 23.48
CA ALA A 123 3.84 18.10 23.74
C ALA A 123 3.18 17.05 22.83
N HIS A 124 1.97 17.32 22.31
CA HIS A 124 1.34 16.44 21.32
C HIS A 124 2.00 16.47 19.94
N TYR A 125 2.72 17.54 19.59
CA TYR A 125 3.32 17.70 18.26
C TYR A 125 4.80 17.32 18.30
N HIS A 126 5.18 16.32 17.51
CA HIS A 126 6.57 15.85 17.41
C HIS A 126 7.55 16.94 16.96
N ARG A 127 7.12 17.90 16.13
CA ARG A 127 7.97 19.02 15.70
C ARG A 127 7.85 20.20 16.65
N TYR A 128 8.99 20.85 16.87
CA TYR A 128 9.01 22.17 17.47
C TYR A 128 8.10 23.15 16.69
N LEU A 129 7.22 23.82 17.43
CA LEU A 129 6.28 24.78 16.89
C LEU A 129 6.80 26.20 17.10
N ASP A 130 7.23 26.86 16.03
CA ASP A 130 7.65 28.27 16.10
C ASP A 130 6.44 29.23 16.07
N PHE A 131 5.62 29.14 17.12
CA PHE A 131 4.44 29.96 17.35
C PHE A 131 4.60 30.67 18.69
N SER A 132 4.09 31.90 18.82
CA SER A 132 3.85 32.46 20.16
C SER A 132 2.71 31.67 20.84
N GLY A 133 2.67 31.65 22.17
CA GLY A 133 1.61 30.99 22.93
C GLY A 133 0.21 31.51 22.56
N GLU A 134 0.09 32.83 22.38
CA GLU A 134 -1.15 33.47 21.94
C GLU A 134 -1.55 33.03 20.53
N THR A 135 -0.63 33.05 19.56
CA THR A 135 -0.93 32.61 18.19
C THR A 135 -1.33 31.14 18.17
N LEU A 136 -0.61 30.27 18.89
CA LEU A 136 -0.95 28.85 18.98
C LEU A 136 -2.36 28.63 19.58
N ALA A 137 -2.69 29.34 20.66
CA ALA A 137 -4.01 29.27 21.28
C ALA A 137 -5.13 29.72 20.33
N TRP A 138 -4.94 30.82 19.60
CA TRP A 138 -5.88 31.27 18.57
C TRP A 138 -6.06 30.24 17.46
N THR A 139 -4.97 29.69 16.92
CA THR A 139 -5.01 28.64 15.90
C THR A 139 -5.82 27.44 16.39
N MET A 140 -5.55 26.93 17.60
CA MET A 140 -6.26 25.77 18.16
C MET A 140 -7.75 26.05 18.37
N VAL A 141 -8.12 27.22 18.89
CA VAL A 141 -9.52 27.57 19.14
C VAL A 141 -10.30 27.73 17.84
N VAL A 142 -9.73 28.42 16.85
CA VAL A 142 -10.39 28.67 15.55
C VAL A 142 -10.52 27.37 14.75
N ASP A 143 -9.46 26.58 14.65
CA ASP A 143 -9.47 25.30 13.93
C ASP A 143 -10.36 24.28 14.64
N GLY A 144 -10.32 24.23 15.97
CA GLY A 144 -11.18 23.35 16.77
C GLY A 144 -12.66 23.72 16.67
N ALA A 145 -13.01 25.00 16.63
CA ALA A 145 -14.39 25.46 16.42
C ALA A 145 -14.90 25.09 15.02
N PHE A 146 -14.07 25.23 13.98
CA PHE A 146 -14.40 24.75 12.64
C PHE A 146 -14.63 23.23 12.63
N LEU A 147 -13.70 22.47 13.23
CA LEU A 147 -13.74 21.03 13.26
C LEU A 147 -15.01 20.53 13.97
N LEU A 148 -15.38 21.14 15.10
CA LEU A 148 -16.64 20.83 15.81
C LEU A 148 -17.88 21.14 14.97
N GLU A 149 -17.91 22.27 14.25
CA GLU A 149 -19.04 22.57 13.37
C GLU A 149 -19.15 21.56 12.21
N PHE A 150 -18.03 21.12 11.66
CA PHE A 150 -18.01 20.07 10.64
C PHE A 150 -18.48 18.72 11.20
N LEU A 151 -17.99 18.36 12.39
CA LEU A 151 -18.35 17.14 13.12
C LEU A 151 -19.84 17.08 13.48
N GLN A 152 -20.50 18.22 13.71
CA GLN A 152 -21.95 18.29 13.96
C GLN A 152 -22.79 17.72 12.80
N ILE A 153 -22.25 17.66 11.58
CA ILE A 153 -22.94 17.01 10.43
C ILE A 153 -23.17 15.52 10.70
N TYR A 154 -22.32 14.91 11.53
CA TYR A 154 -22.31 13.48 11.82
C TYR A 154 -22.93 13.10 13.17
N ALA A 155 -23.41 14.07 13.94
CA ALA A 155 -24.17 13.80 15.15
C ALA A 155 -25.54 13.20 14.80
N ALA A 156 -25.64 11.88 14.68
CA ALA A 156 -26.93 11.18 14.56
C ALA A 156 -27.55 10.95 15.95
N ASP A 157 -28.88 11.09 16.07
CA ASP A 157 -29.68 10.50 17.16
C ASP A 157 -30.08 9.09 16.74
N GLU A 158 -29.77 8.07 17.54
CA GLU A 158 -30.09 6.67 17.24
C GLU A 158 -31.59 6.33 17.34
N GLY A 159 -32.47 7.33 17.51
CA GLY A 159 -33.90 7.13 17.80
C GLY A 159 -34.91 7.62 16.77
N ASP A 160 -34.51 8.38 15.75
CA ASP A 160 -35.45 8.89 14.75
C ASP A 160 -34.88 8.61 13.36
N GLY A 161 -35.61 7.85 12.53
CA GLY A 161 -35.23 7.46 11.16
C GLY A 161 -35.01 8.64 10.19
N ARG A 162 -34.94 9.85 10.71
CA ARG A 162 -34.42 11.05 10.06
C ARG A 162 -32.95 11.17 10.41
N ALA A 163 -32.12 10.39 9.73
CA ALA A 163 -30.73 10.80 9.52
C ALA A 163 -30.77 12.29 9.13
N LEU A 164 -30.09 13.16 9.86
CA LEU A 164 -29.99 14.56 9.50
C LEU A 164 -29.07 14.68 8.27
N ARG A 165 -29.50 14.08 7.15
CA ARG A 165 -28.91 14.11 5.80
C ARG A 165 -29.06 15.48 5.15
N ARG A 166 -29.29 16.52 5.96
CA ARG A 166 -29.20 17.91 5.54
C ARG A 166 -27.82 18.35 5.95
N VAL A 167 -26.89 18.40 5.00
CA VAL A 167 -25.80 19.38 5.07
C VAL A 167 -26.48 20.65 5.56
N SER A 168 -26.10 21.09 6.77
CA SER A 168 -26.72 22.27 7.37
C SER A 168 -26.76 23.35 6.29
N SER A 169 -27.84 24.13 6.18
CA SER A 169 -27.87 25.28 5.25
C SER A 169 -26.64 26.18 5.40
N ARG A 170 -25.98 26.08 6.57
CA ARG A 170 -24.71 26.70 6.98
C ARG A 170 -23.46 26.26 6.21
N MET A 171 -23.47 25.07 5.59
CA MET A 171 -22.35 24.52 4.79
C MET A 171 -22.75 24.22 3.34
N ALA A 172 -23.91 24.70 2.90
CA ALA A 172 -24.40 24.52 1.53
C ALA A 172 -23.45 25.09 0.47
N HIS A 173 -22.61 26.07 0.82
CA HIS A 173 -21.59 26.64 -0.05
C HIS A 173 -20.38 25.71 -0.30
N LEU A 174 -20.22 24.64 0.49
CA LEU A 174 -19.19 23.60 0.29
C LEU A 174 -19.71 22.44 -0.58
N VAL A 175 -20.89 22.62 -1.17
CA VAL A 175 -21.49 21.74 -2.17
C VAL A 175 -21.61 22.56 -3.44
N ASP A 176 -21.11 22.07 -4.58
CA ASP A 176 -21.17 22.85 -5.82
C ASP A 176 -22.60 23.01 -6.35
N PHE A 177 -22.82 23.90 -7.33
CA PHE A 177 -24.14 24.16 -7.95
C PHE A 177 -24.80 22.91 -8.56
N ALA A 178 -24.04 21.83 -8.79
CA ALA A 178 -24.53 20.54 -9.26
C ALA A 178 -24.87 19.56 -8.12
N GLY A 179 -24.79 19.99 -6.85
CA GLY A 179 -25.03 19.14 -5.68
C GLY A 179 -23.88 18.18 -5.36
N ARG A 180 -22.68 18.37 -5.93
CA ARG A 180 -21.54 17.47 -5.72
C ARG A 180 -20.81 17.78 -4.42
N LYS A 181 -20.55 16.71 -3.65
CA LYS A 181 -19.82 16.65 -2.36
C LYS A 181 -18.31 16.98 -2.44
N SER A 182 -17.83 17.68 -3.46
CA SER A 182 -16.39 17.78 -3.76
C SER A 182 -15.58 18.43 -2.63
N ALA A 183 -15.96 19.61 -2.16
CA ALA A 183 -15.24 20.27 -1.06
C ALA A 183 -15.41 19.51 0.27
N HIS A 184 -16.57 18.92 0.50
CA HIS A 184 -16.81 18.07 1.68
C HIS A 184 -15.86 16.86 1.74
N ASN A 185 -15.68 16.15 0.63
CA ASN A 185 -14.72 15.03 0.55
C ASN A 185 -13.28 15.50 0.72
N LEU A 186 -12.92 16.66 0.18
CA LEU A 186 -11.58 17.25 0.38
C LEU A 186 -11.31 17.59 1.85
N ILE A 187 -12.31 18.13 2.56
CA ILE A 187 -12.21 18.39 4.01
C ILE A 187 -12.05 17.08 4.79
N LEU A 188 -12.89 16.08 4.51
CA LEU A 188 -12.82 14.76 5.16
C LEU A 188 -11.45 14.11 5.00
N ARG A 189 -10.90 14.19 3.78
CA ARG A 189 -9.59 13.66 3.45
C ARG A 189 -8.49 14.38 4.23
N ASP A 190 -8.51 15.71 4.24
CA ASP A 190 -7.51 16.51 4.93
C ASP A 190 -7.60 16.37 6.46
N MET A 191 -8.81 16.16 7.02
CA MET A 191 -9.06 15.91 8.45
C MET A 191 -8.45 14.61 8.99
N LEU A 192 -8.14 13.64 8.12
CA LEU A 192 -7.51 12.37 8.50
C LEU A 192 -6.02 12.32 8.12
N MET A 193 -5.42 13.44 7.72
CA MET A 193 -3.97 13.45 7.47
C MET A 193 -3.19 13.51 8.78
N LEU A 194 -2.13 12.71 8.88
CA LEU A 194 -1.32 12.56 10.09
C LEU A 194 -0.74 13.89 10.61
N GLU A 195 -0.27 14.74 9.69
CA GLU A 195 0.30 16.06 10.01
C GLU A 195 -0.76 17.16 10.16
N ASN A 196 -2.06 16.84 10.05
CA ASN A 196 -3.16 17.81 10.03
C ASN A 196 -4.21 17.49 11.11
N GLN A 197 -3.75 17.25 12.34
CA GLN A 197 -4.58 16.82 13.47
C GLN A 197 -4.72 17.90 14.54
N VAL A 198 -5.88 17.93 15.18
CA VAL A 198 -6.16 18.72 16.39
C VAL A 198 -6.47 17.75 17.53
N PRO A 199 -5.79 17.85 18.68
CA PRO A 199 -6.08 16.98 19.83
C PRO A 199 -7.54 17.04 20.29
N LEU A 200 -8.18 15.89 20.53
CA LEU A 200 -9.58 15.76 20.92
C LEU A 200 -9.90 16.42 22.26
N PHE A 201 -8.95 16.44 23.20
CA PHE A 201 -9.14 17.13 24.47
C PHE A 201 -9.40 18.63 24.30
N LEU A 202 -8.85 19.25 23.25
CA LEU A 202 -9.12 20.65 22.92
C LEU A 202 -10.56 20.82 22.41
N LEU A 203 -11.04 19.90 21.57
CA LEU A 203 -12.43 19.93 21.10
C LEU A 203 -13.42 19.78 22.26
N ARG A 204 -13.11 18.91 23.23
CA ARG A 204 -13.88 18.77 24.48
C ARG A 204 -13.91 20.09 25.25
N LYS A 205 -12.77 20.74 25.46
CA LYS A 205 -12.68 22.04 26.14
C LYS A 205 -13.43 23.17 25.43
N ILE A 206 -13.55 23.14 24.10
CA ILE A 206 -14.38 24.10 23.36
C ILE A 206 -15.88 23.82 23.59
N LEU A 207 -16.28 22.56 23.77
CA LEU A 207 -17.67 22.16 24.01
C LEU A 207 -18.13 22.34 25.47
N GLU A 208 -17.23 22.18 26.45
CA GLU A 208 -17.57 22.28 27.88
C GLU A 208 -18.42 23.52 28.22
N PRO A 209 -18.11 24.75 27.77
CA PRO A 209 -18.91 25.93 28.08
C PRO A 209 -20.22 26.04 27.27
N GLN A 210 -20.49 25.10 26.36
CA GLN A 210 -21.71 25.02 25.55
C GLN A 210 -22.68 23.95 26.07
N CYS A 211 -22.27 23.16 27.08
CA CYS A 211 -23.03 22.06 27.67
C CYS A 211 -23.33 22.32 29.16
N ALA A 212 -24.27 21.56 29.73
CA ALA A 212 -24.61 21.66 31.16
C ALA A 212 -23.55 20.99 32.06
N SER A 213 -22.83 19.99 31.54
CA SER A 213 -21.74 19.32 32.26
C SER A 213 -20.60 18.88 31.33
N ALA A 214 -19.44 18.56 31.90
CA ALA A 214 -18.30 18.01 31.16
C ALA A 214 -18.61 16.63 30.54
N ASP A 215 -19.41 15.80 31.22
CA ASP A 215 -19.85 14.50 30.72
C ASP A 215 -20.77 14.63 29.50
N GLU A 216 -21.65 15.64 29.49
CA GLU A 216 -22.49 15.94 28.33
C GLU A 216 -21.65 16.37 27.13
N ALA A 217 -20.63 17.22 27.36
CA ALA A 217 -19.69 17.63 26.31
C ALA A 217 -18.90 16.43 25.74
N ALA A 218 -18.43 15.53 26.61
CA ALA A 218 -17.74 14.30 26.21
C ALA A 218 -18.66 13.37 25.41
N GLY A 219 -19.90 13.17 25.86
CA GLY A 219 -20.90 12.35 25.16
C GLY A 219 -21.29 12.91 23.79
N LEU A 220 -21.46 14.24 23.69
CA LEU A 220 -21.74 14.90 22.41
C LEU A 220 -20.56 14.74 21.44
N LEU A 221 -19.32 14.93 21.92
CA LEU A 221 -18.13 14.72 21.10
C LEU A 221 -18.01 13.27 20.64
N ALA A 222 -18.22 12.31 21.54
CA ALA A 222 -18.18 10.88 21.22
C ALA A 222 -19.20 10.51 20.13
N ARG A 223 -20.43 11.04 20.21
CA ARG A 223 -21.45 10.83 19.18
C ARG A 223 -21.03 11.39 17.82
N MET A 224 -20.52 12.62 17.79
CA MET A 224 -20.03 13.27 16.57
C MET A 224 -18.89 12.49 15.92
N VAL A 225 -17.88 12.12 16.72
CA VAL A 225 -16.71 11.35 16.26
C VAL A 225 -17.16 9.97 15.78
N THR A 226 -18.02 9.27 16.53
CA THR A 226 -18.55 7.95 16.13
C THR A 226 -19.27 8.02 14.78
N GLY A 227 -20.11 9.03 14.55
CA GLY A 227 -20.79 9.23 13.28
C GLY A 227 -19.81 9.50 12.13
N LEU A 228 -18.76 10.28 12.37
CA LEU A 228 -17.71 10.52 11.38
C LEU A 228 -16.95 9.22 11.05
N MET A 229 -16.57 8.44 12.07
CA MET A 229 -15.85 7.19 11.88
C MET A 229 -16.69 6.17 11.12
N LYS A 230 -18.02 6.13 11.34
CA LYS A 230 -18.95 5.31 10.54
C LYS A 230 -18.96 5.70 9.06
N GLU A 231 -18.85 6.98 8.73
CA GLU A 231 -18.78 7.44 7.33
C GLU A 231 -17.42 7.15 6.69
N LEU A 232 -16.33 7.33 7.45
CA LEU A 232 -14.96 7.24 6.92
C LEU A 232 -14.34 5.84 6.97
N CYS A 233 -14.91 4.93 7.76
CA CYS A 233 -14.40 3.56 7.87
C CYS A 233 -14.41 2.89 6.49
N PRO A 234 -13.25 2.51 5.94
CA PRO A 234 -13.20 1.86 4.64
C PRO A 234 -13.69 0.41 4.70
N PHE A 235 -13.91 -0.14 5.88
CA PHE A 235 -14.28 -1.54 6.08
C PHE A 235 -15.73 -1.69 6.54
N LYS A 236 -16.39 -2.77 6.11
CA LYS A 236 -17.71 -3.11 6.65
C LYS A 236 -17.54 -3.69 8.06
N MET A 237 -17.73 -2.83 9.07
CA MET A 237 -17.74 -3.24 10.48
C MET A 237 -18.94 -4.14 10.81
N MET A 238 -18.88 -4.81 11.97
CA MET A 238 -19.98 -5.59 12.54
C MET A 238 -21.26 -4.74 12.69
N ASP A 239 -22.40 -5.40 12.87
CA ASP A 239 -23.72 -4.75 12.98
C ASP A 239 -23.78 -3.67 14.10
N SER A 240 -22.90 -3.77 15.11
CA SER A 240 -22.64 -2.72 16.09
C SER A 240 -21.25 -2.08 15.89
N PHE A 241 -21.24 -0.77 15.65
CA PHE A 241 -20.01 0.01 15.62
C PHE A 241 -19.47 0.18 17.04
N PRO A 242 -18.15 0.03 17.29
CA PRO A 242 -17.60 0.12 18.63
C PRO A 242 -17.87 1.50 19.24
N ALA A 243 -18.20 1.53 20.54
CA ALA A 243 -18.30 2.79 21.28
C ALA A 243 -16.94 3.49 21.29
N VAL A 244 -16.91 4.75 20.85
CA VAL A 244 -15.69 5.56 20.85
C VAL A 244 -15.57 6.29 22.18
N ASP A 245 -14.53 5.97 22.93
CA ASP A 245 -14.14 6.75 24.11
C ASP A 245 -13.14 7.84 23.69
N VAL A 246 -13.65 9.05 23.49
CA VAL A 246 -12.84 10.22 23.10
C VAL A 246 -11.88 10.69 24.21
N GLY A 247 -11.90 10.09 25.41
CA GLY A 247 -10.91 10.31 26.46
C GLY A 247 -9.66 9.47 26.31
N LYS A 248 -9.75 8.32 25.63
CA LYS A 248 -8.64 7.38 25.45
C LYS A 248 -7.82 7.59 24.19
N HIS A 249 -8.22 8.54 23.34
CA HIS A 249 -7.58 8.78 22.05
C HIS A 249 -7.20 10.25 21.92
N ALA A 250 -6.03 10.52 21.37
CA ALA A 250 -5.50 11.87 21.24
C ALA A 250 -6.13 12.62 20.05
N HIS A 251 -6.35 11.99 18.90
CA HIS A 251 -6.88 12.67 17.69
C HIS A 251 -7.74 11.75 16.78
N LEU A 252 -8.37 12.32 15.74
CA LEU A 252 -9.32 11.62 14.87
C LEU A 252 -8.72 10.42 14.12
N LEU A 253 -7.52 10.57 13.56
CA LEU A 253 -6.84 9.49 12.84
C LEU A 253 -6.50 8.30 13.76
N GLU A 254 -6.11 8.56 15.01
CA GLU A 254 -5.85 7.52 16.01
C GLU A 254 -7.13 6.77 16.37
N VAL A 255 -8.25 7.49 16.57
CA VAL A 255 -9.56 6.85 16.79
C VAL A 255 -9.88 5.89 15.64
N LEU A 256 -9.73 6.34 14.40
CA LEU A 256 -9.99 5.48 13.23
C LEU A 256 -9.07 4.26 13.23
N TYR A 257 -7.78 4.45 13.50
CA TYR A 257 -6.81 3.35 13.56
C TYR A 257 -7.20 2.29 14.59
N HIS A 258 -7.55 2.68 15.83
CA HIS A 258 -7.95 1.73 16.87
C HIS A 258 -9.28 1.02 16.58
N ILE A 259 -10.20 1.64 15.84
CA ILE A 259 -11.44 0.99 15.40
C ILE A 259 -11.16 -0.15 14.40
N LEU A 260 -10.13 0.00 13.56
CA LEU A 260 -9.81 -0.96 12.50
C LEU A 260 -8.99 -2.15 12.99
N LEU A 261 -8.32 -2.00 14.12
CA LEU A 261 -7.46 -3.03 14.65
C LEU A 261 -8.20 -4.04 15.51
N PRO A 262 -7.72 -5.30 15.54
CA PRO A 262 -8.19 -6.28 16.49
C PRO A 262 -7.98 -5.75 17.90
N LYS A 263 -9.03 -5.80 18.73
CA LYS A 263 -8.84 -5.56 20.16
C LYS A 263 -7.95 -6.67 20.70
N PRO A 264 -6.93 -6.36 21.52
CA PRO A 264 -6.28 -7.42 22.29
C PRO A 264 -7.39 -8.14 23.06
N ALA A 265 -7.37 -9.47 23.04
CA ALA A 265 -8.23 -10.23 23.94
C ALA A 265 -7.97 -9.70 25.36
N ASP A 266 -9.02 -9.48 26.15
CA ASP A 266 -8.89 -9.23 27.58
C ASP A 266 -8.32 -10.52 28.22
N ASP A 267 -7.04 -10.78 28.03
CA ASP A 267 -6.33 -11.88 28.64
C ASP A 267 -6.00 -11.46 30.08
N SER A 268 -6.94 -11.73 30.97
CA SER A 268 -6.67 -11.91 32.40
C SER A 268 -5.82 -13.16 32.69
N THR A 269 -4.99 -13.61 31.74
CA THR A 269 -4.06 -14.75 31.87
C THR A 269 -2.73 -14.56 31.15
N ALA A 270 -2.20 -13.33 31.12
CA ALA A 270 -0.82 -13.07 30.68
C ALA A 270 -0.01 -12.29 31.72
N GLU A 271 -0.17 -12.60 33.00
CA GLU A 271 0.85 -12.36 34.03
C GLU A 271 1.53 -13.69 34.41
N ALA A 272 2.33 -14.21 33.49
CA ALA A 272 3.40 -15.15 33.78
C ALA A 272 4.28 -15.21 32.52
N ASP A 273 5.31 -14.37 32.52
CA ASP A 273 6.64 -14.62 31.95
C ASP A 273 7.37 -13.29 31.69
N ALA A 274 7.29 -12.37 32.66
CA ALA A 274 8.28 -11.33 32.85
C ALA A 274 9.40 -11.90 33.74
N ASN A 275 10.18 -12.83 33.22
CA ASN A 275 11.48 -13.17 33.78
C ASN A 275 12.40 -13.80 32.72
N GLY A 276 13.35 -13.00 32.25
CA GLY A 276 14.68 -13.42 31.77
C GLY A 276 14.75 -14.31 30.53
N ASN A 277 14.97 -13.71 29.36
CA ASN A 277 16.29 -13.62 28.73
C ASN A 277 16.13 -12.91 27.38
N PHE A 278 16.64 -11.69 27.27
CA PHE A 278 16.82 -11.03 25.97
C PHE A 278 18.03 -11.69 25.31
N HIS A 279 17.79 -12.71 24.48
CA HIS A 279 18.84 -13.21 23.59
C HIS A 279 19.00 -12.21 22.45
N ASP A 280 20.01 -11.36 22.62
CA ASP A 280 20.69 -10.62 21.58
C ASP A 280 21.41 -11.62 20.67
N ASP A 281 20.71 -12.11 19.65
CA ASP A 281 21.36 -12.83 18.55
C ASP A 281 21.85 -11.79 17.52
N GLY A 282 22.95 -11.15 17.89
CA GLY A 282 23.86 -10.54 16.93
C GLY A 282 24.39 -11.63 16.00
N TYR A 283 24.01 -11.57 14.72
CA TYR A 283 24.62 -12.44 13.73
C TYR A 283 26.01 -11.92 13.38
N ASP A 284 27.02 -12.57 13.98
CA ASP A 284 28.41 -12.50 13.57
C ASP A 284 28.55 -12.89 12.09
N ILE A 285 29.24 -12.03 11.34
CA ILE A 285 29.71 -12.32 9.99
C ILE A 285 30.92 -13.23 10.16
N GLU A 286 30.76 -14.53 9.91
CA GLU A 286 31.89 -15.43 9.77
C GLU A 286 32.68 -15.08 8.50
N GLU A 287 33.82 -14.44 8.73
CA GLU A 287 34.91 -14.20 7.81
C GLU A 287 35.63 -15.53 7.55
N GLN A 288 35.39 -16.18 6.39
CA GLN A 288 36.20 -17.31 5.97
C GLN A 288 37.42 -16.86 5.18
N ALA A 289 38.57 -17.24 5.73
CA ALA A 289 39.92 -16.94 5.28
C ALA A 289 40.23 -17.48 3.87
N ALA A 290 41.10 -16.73 3.20
CA ALA A 290 41.80 -17.17 2.01
C ALA A 290 42.73 -18.35 2.32
N ASP A 291 42.68 -19.39 1.49
CA ASP A 291 43.88 -20.20 1.23
C ASP A 291 43.97 -20.51 -0.27
N GLY A 292 45.19 -20.32 -0.78
CA GLY A 292 45.54 -20.47 -2.17
C GLY A 292 46.16 -21.84 -2.42
N GLY A 293 45.75 -22.49 -3.51
CA GLY A 293 46.38 -23.70 -4.01
C GLY A 293 45.91 -23.98 -5.42
N GLY A 294 46.71 -23.60 -6.41
CA GLY A 294 46.41 -23.83 -7.81
C GLY A 294 46.59 -25.28 -8.22
N ALA A 295 45.76 -25.72 -9.16
CA ALA A 295 46.11 -26.71 -10.17
C ALA A 295 45.28 -26.41 -11.43
N GLU A 296 46.00 -26.16 -12.53
CA GLU A 296 45.45 -25.99 -13.86
C GLU A 296 44.78 -27.28 -14.35
N GLU A 297 43.60 -27.17 -14.94
CA GLU A 297 43.19 -28.12 -15.99
C GLU A 297 42.41 -27.37 -17.08
N GLN A 298 43.03 -27.26 -18.25
CA GLN A 298 42.44 -26.77 -19.48
C GLN A 298 41.37 -27.76 -19.98
N GLN A 299 40.13 -27.31 -20.20
CA GLN A 299 39.26 -27.93 -21.21
C GLN A 299 38.12 -27.01 -21.73
N LYS A 300 38.36 -26.50 -22.95
CA LYS A 300 37.49 -26.29 -24.13
C LYS A 300 35.96 -26.02 -23.96
N PRO A 301 35.38 -25.05 -24.70
CA PRO A 301 33.97 -24.68 -24.59
C PRO A 301 33.06 -25.70 -25.30
N ALA A 302 31.97 -26.11 -24.64
CA ALA A 302 30.96 -26.99 -25.21
C ALA A 302 29.58 -26.30 -25.29
N ALA A 303 29.16 -26.08 -26.54
CA ALA A 303 27.80 -25.91 -27.06
C ALA A 303 26.61 -26.01 -26.07
N GLY A 304 26.16 -24.87 -25.54
CA GLY A 304 25.00 -24.75 -24.64
C GLY A 304 23.59 -24.85 -25.28
N GLY A 305 23.48 -25.24 -26.55
CA GLY A 305 22.17 -25.33 -27.23
C GLY A 305 21.49 -26.71 -27.18
N CYS A 306 22.25 -27.79 -26.99
CA CYS A 306 21.76 -29.16 -27.22
C CYS A 306 21.03 -29.78 -26.02
N GLU A 307 21.27 -29.27 -24.81
CA GLU A 307 20.73 -29.86 -23.57
C GLU A 307 19.24 -29.47 -23.35
N TYR A 308 18.88 -28.25 -23.69
CA TYR A 308 17.50 -27.74 -23.60
C TYR A 308 16.52 -28.50 -24.49
N VAL A 309 16.93 -28.82 -25.72
CA VAL A 309 16.10 -29.56 -26.68
C VAL A 309 15.87 -30.99 -26.18
N LYS A 310 16.90 -31.65 -25.67
CA LYS A 310 16.78 -32.99 -25.08
C LYS A 310 15.84 -33.00 -23.88
N GLN A 311 15.92 -32.02 -22.98
CA GLN A 311 15.04 -31.94 -21.82
C GLN A 311 13.57 -31.67 -22.20
N LEU A 312 13.33 -30.82 -23.22
CA LEU A 312 11.98 -30.58 -23.75
C LEU A 312 11.35 -31.86 -24.33
N PHE A 313 12.10 -32.63 -25.13
CA PHE A 313 11.61 -33.87 -25.72
C PHE A 313 11.37 -34.99 -24.70
N LEU A 314 12.22 -35.11 -23.67
CA LEU A 314 12.01 -36.07 -22.58
C LEU A 314 10.75 -35.75 -21.76
N ALA A 315 10.49 -34.46 -21.52
CA ALA A 315 9.30 -34.03 -20.81
C ALA A 315 8.02 -34.25 -21.63
N VAL A 316 8.05 -33.96 -22.94
CA VAL A 316 6.94 -34.27 -23.87
C VAL A 316 6.70 -35.78 -23.93
N TRP A 317 7.77 -36.59 -23.97
CA TRP A 317 7.67 -38.05 -23.92
C TRP A 317 7.02 -38.55 -22.63
N GLY A 318 7.33 -37.95 -21.48
CA GLY A 318 6.67 -38.26 -20.21
C GLY A 318 5.15 -38.04 -20.26
N ILE A 319 4.69 -36.93 -20.85
CA ILE A 319 3.26 -36.62 -21.01
C ILE A 319 2.58 -37.60 -21.98
N VAL A 320 3.24 -37.91 -23.10
CA VAL A 320 2.70 -38.82 -24.14
C VAL A 320 2.69 -40.28 -23.66
N SER A 321 3.65 -40.69 -22.84
CA SER A 321 3.70 -42.04 -22.26
C SER A 321 2.55 -42.34 -21.29
N GLY A 322 1.99 -41.29 -20.65
CA GLY A 322 0.81 -41.39 -19.79
C GLY A 322 -0.50 -41.63 -20.54
N LEU A 323 -0.53 -41.48 -21.88
CA LEU A 323 -1.68 -41.68 -22.75
C LEU A 323 -1.67 -43.05 -23.46
N ASN A 324 -0.76 -43.95 -23.07
CA ASN A 324 -0.54 -45.23 -23.76
C ASN A 324 -1.60 -46.28 -23.42
N ASN A 325 -2.83 -46.08 -23.90
CA ASN A 325 -3.80 -47.17 -24.03
C ASN A 325 -3.33 -48.07 -25.19
N LYS A 326 -2.90 -49.29 -24.85
CA LYS A 326 -2.42 -50.32 -25.77
C LYS A 326 -3.57 -50.89 -26.62
N ALA A 327 -4.10 -50.10 -27.56
CA ALA A 327 -4.76 -50.50 -28.81
C ALA A 327 -5.52 -49.29 -29.37
N GLY A 328 -4.93 -48.56 -30.32
CA GLY A 328 -5.59 -47.47 -31.01
C GLY A 328 -4.69 -46.72 -32.00
N PRO A 329 -5.24 -45.82 -32.83
CA PRO A 329 -4.52 -45.07 -33.88
C PRO A 329 -3.40 -44.16 -33.34
N MET A 330 -3.30 -43.99 -32.02
CA MET A 330 -2.26 -43.22 -31.33
C MET A 330 -0.83 -43.79 -31.50
N ARG A 331 -0.68 -45.05 -31.94
CA ARG A 331 0.62 -45.68 -32.23
C ARG A 331 1.36 -45.06 -33.43
N TYR A 332 0.66 -44.35 -34.31
CA TYR A 332 1.27 -43.62 -35.43
C TYR A 332 1.80 -42.23 -35.02
N VAL A 333 1.35 -41.70 -33.88
CA VAL A 333 1.79 -40.40 -33.33
C VAL A 333 3.03 -40.55 -32.47
N THR A 334 3.25 -41.70 -31.83
CA THR A 334 4.39 -41.92 -30.91
C THR A 334 5.70 -42.29 -31.62
N LYS A 335 5.64 -42.97 -32.78
CA LYS A 335 6.83 -43.41 -33.53
C LYS A 335 7.74 -42.28 -34.05
N PRO A 336 7.22 -41.17 -34.59
CA PRO A 336 8.07 -40.05 -35.02
C PRO A 336 8.79 -39.37 -33.84
N ILE A 337 8.12 -39.30 -32.68
CA ILE A 337 8.69 -38.72 -31.45
C ILE A 337 9.81 -39.61 -30.90
N GLU A 338 9.62 -40.93 -30.92
CA GLU A 338 10.66 -41.90 -30.52
C GLU A 338 11.88 -41.88 -31.45
N PHE A 339 11.67 -41.68 -32.76
CA PHE A 339 12.75 -41.52 -33.74
C PHE A 339 13.56 -40.23 -33.52
N ALA A 340 12.90 -39.12 -33.21
CA ALA A 340 13.57 -37.84 -32.91
C ALA A 340 14.44 -37.90 -31.64
N ILE A 341 14.02 -38.68 -30.63
CA ILE A 341 14.79 -38.90 -29.39
C ILE A 341 16.07 -39.73 -29.64
N LYS A 342 16.00 -40.71 -30.55
CA LYS A 342 17.09 -41.66 -30.84
C LYS A 342 18.06 -41.20 -31.93
N ALA A 343 17.77 -40.09 -32.62
CA ALA A 343 18.64 -39.57 -33.68
C ALA A 343 19.97 -39.01 -33.11
N PRO A 344 21.12 -39.24 -33.77
CA PRO A 344 22.40 -38.69 -33.33
C PRO A 344 22.49 -37.20 -33.64
N TRP A 345 22.22 -36.36 -32.64
CA TRP A 345 22.18 -34.88 -32.72
C TRP A 345 23.50 -34.19 -33.13
N LYS A 346 24.58 -34.94 -33.35
CA LYS A 346 25.85 -34.42 -33.91
C LYS A 346 25.77 -34.10 -35.41
N MET A 347 24.72 -34.56 -36.11
CA MET A 347 24.54 -34.36 -37.56
C MET A 347 23.88 -33.02 -37.95
N LEU A 348 23.37 -32.23 -36.99
CA LEU A 348 22.73 -30.93 -37.26
C LEU A 348 23.70 -29.74 -37.26
N ALA A 349 25.01 -29.99 -37.08
CA ALA A 349 26.04 -28.95 -37.03
C ALA A 349 26.78 -28.72 -38.37
N VAL A 350 26.15 -29.04 -39.51
CA VAL A 350 26.76 -28.84 -40.84
C VAL A 350 25.76 -28.17 -41.79
N VAL A 351 25.47 -26.90 -41.52
CA VAL A 351 24.83 -26.00 -42.51
C VAL A 351 25.73 -24.75 -42.62
N PRO A 352 26.36 -24.49 -43.77
CA PRO A 352 27.09 -23.25 -43.99
C PRO A 352 26.10 -22.09 -44.03
N GLY A 353 26.25 -21.11 -43.13
CA GLY A 353 25.42 -19.87 -43.13
C GLY A 353 24.95 -19.36 -41.77
N VAL A 354 25.08 -20.14 -40.68
CA VAL A 354 24.64 -19.71 -39.34
C VAL A 354 25.71 -18.89 -38.59
N GLY A 355 26.93 -18.79 -39.12
CA GLY A 355 28.03 -18.05 -38.50
C GLY A 355 27.94 -16.52 -38.61
N SER A 356 27.03 -15.97 -39.42
CA SER A 356 26.99 -14.53 -39.72
C SER A 356 25.94 -13.73 -38.94
N PHE A 357 25.24 -14.34 -37.97
CA PHE A 357 24.23 -13.65 -37.14
C PHE A 357 24.65 -13.48 -35.67
N MET A 358 25.93 -13.69 -35.36
CA MET A 358 26.50 -13.46 -34.02
C MET A 358 27.81 -12.66 -34.11
N SER A 359 27.75 -11.45 -34.65
CA SER A 359 28.73 -10.37 -34.44
C SER A 359 28.27 -9.08 -35.13
N ALA A 360 27.65 -8.17 -34.37
CA ALA A 360 27.50 -6.72 -34.57
C ALA A 360 26.28 -6.25 -33.74
N GLY A 361 26.36 -5.33 -32.78
CA GLY A 361 27.48 -4.56 -32.29
C GLY A 361 27.20 -4.16 -30.84
N ASP A 362 28.24 -4.28 -30.01
CA ASP A 362 28.42 -3.46 -28.82
C ASP A 362 29.35 -2.31 -29.23
N GLY A 363 29.06 -1.11 -28.77
CA GLY A 363 29.84 0.08 -29.13
C GLY A 363 29.13 1.39 -28.84
N SER A 364 29.24 1.88 -27.60
CA SER A 364 29.95 3.13 -27.33
C SER A 364 29.84 3.51 -25.85
N ALA A 365 30.89 3.23 -25.10
CA ALA A 365 31.18 3.85 -23.81
C ALA A 365 32.51 4.60 -23.92
N ASN A 366 32.54 5.87 -23.48
CA ASN A 366 33.60 6.57 -22.71
C ASN A 366 33.52 8.11 -22.88
N PRO A 367 34.15 8.95 -22.01
CA PRO A 367 35.04 8.62 -20.88
C PRO A 367 34.69 9.34 -19.55
N ARG A 368 35.45 8.95 -18.51
CA ARG A 368 35.48 9.47 -17.15
C ARG A 368 35.89 10.95 -17.07
N ASP A 369 35.38 11.65 -16.05
CA ASP A 369 36.11 12.70 -15.33
C ASP A 369 36.06 12.42 -13.81
N PRO A 370 37.15 12.67 -13.04
CA PRO A 370 37.29 12.25 -11.65
C PRO A 370 37.26 13.43 -10.68
N SER A 371 36.19 13.61 -9.92
CA SER A 371 36.24 14.40 -8.68
C SER A 371 34.98 14.24 -7.84
N SER A 372 35.09 13.53 -6.71
CA SER A 372 34.66 14.00 -5.37
C SER A 372 34.43 12.79 -4.47
N SER A 373 35.45 12.50 -3.66
CA SER A 373 35.32 11.76 -2.42
C SER A 373 34.30 12.43 -1.49
N ALA A 374 33.22 11.75 -1.14
CA ALA A 374 32.56 11.80 0.17
C ALA A 374 31.23 11.04 0.10
N GLY A 375 30.97 10.17 1.08
CA GLY A 375 29.64 9.66 1.35
C GLY A 375 29.59 8.17 1.59
N TYR A 376 29.95 7.76 2.81
CA TYR A 376 29.30 6.60 3.42
C TYR A 376 27.78 6.85 3.40
N LEU A 377 27.08 6.24 2.45
CA LEU A 377 25.63 6.15 2.46
C LEU A 377 25.26 4.68 2.28
N THR A 378 24.98 4.07 3.44
CA THR A 378 23.83 3.18 3.67
C THR A 378 23.15 2.68 2.40
N ARG A 379 23.40 1.40 2.06
CA ARG A 379 22.49 0.66 1.17
C ARG A 379 21.06 0.81 1.72
N PRO A 380 20.06 1.22 0.91
CA PRO A 380 18.67 1.20 1.34
C PRO A 380 18.28 -0.23 1.73
N PRO A 381 17.46 -0.45 2.77
CA PRO A 381 16.95 -1.79 3.07
C PRO A 381 16.17 -2.30 1.85
N LEU A 382 16.46 -3.53 1.44
CA LEU A 382 15.76 -4.21 0.36
C LEU A 382 14.28 -4.37 0.78
N ILE A 383 13.37 -3.75 0.02
CA ILE A 383 11.92 -3.88 0.20
C ILE A 383 11.50 -5.21 -0.42
N GLU A 384 11.14 -6.20 0.40
CA GLU A 384 10.55 -7.45 -0.08
C GLU A 384 9.03 -7.26 -0.21
N GLU A 385 8.53 -7.30 -1.45
CA GLU A 385 7.09 -7.37 -1.71
C GLU A 385 6.54 -8.73 -1.26
N ILE A 386 5.28 -8.77 -0.80
CA ILE A 386 4.62 -10.05 -0.49
C ILE A 386 4.55 -10.88 -1.76
N MET A 387 5.26 -12.01 -1.76
CA MET A 387 5.22 -12.97 -2.85
C MET A 387 3.93 -13.79 -2.75
N ILE A 388 2.86 -13.33 -3.39
CA ILE A 388 1.58 -14.05 -3.49
C ILE A 388 1.02 -13.94 -4.93
N PRO A 389 0.39 -14.99 -5.49
CA PRO A 389 -0.25 -14.91 -6.79
C PRO A 389 -1.43 -13.93 -6.78
N SER A 390 -1.68 -13.28 -7.92
CA SER A 390 -2.83 -12.38 -8.06
C SER A 390 -4.16 -13.12 -7.89
N VAL A 391 -5.24 -12.38 -7.63
CA VAL A 391 -6.61 -12.90 -7.49
C VAL A 391 -6.97 -13.77 -8.70
N SER A 392 -6.70 -13.31 -9.92
CA SER A 392 -6.98 -14.06 -11.15
C SER A 392 -6.20 -15.37 -11.19
N GLU A 393 -4.93 -15.39 -10.76
CA GLU A 393 -4.15 -16.62 -10.67
C GLU A 393 -4.69 -17.59 -9.62
N LEU A 394 -5.04 -17.07 -8.43
CA LEU A 394 -5.62 -17.86 -7.34
C LEU A 394 -6.98 -18.46 -7.73
N VAL A 395 -7.86 -17.68 -8.36
CA VAL A 395 -9.16 -18.16 -8.86
C VAL A 395 -8.97 -19.23 -9.94
N ASN A 396 -8.01 -19.06 -10.86
CA ASN A 396 -7.69 -20.06 -11.87
C ASN A 396 -7.13 -21.37 -11.27
N ALA A 397 -6.51 -21.31 -10.10
CA ALA A 397 -6.07 -22.45 -9.30
C ALA A 397 -7.19 -23.08 -8.44
N GLY A 398 -8.39 -22.50 -8.47
CA GLY A 398 -9.59 -22.98 -7.78
C GLY A 398 -9.83 -22.38 -6.39
N VAL A 399 -9.15 -21.28 -6.04
CA VAL A 399 -9.41 -20.53 -4.79
C VAL A 399 -10.70 -19.73 -4.93
N LYS A 400 -11.50 -19.68 -3.86
CA LYS A 400 -12.70 -18.87 -3.73
C LYS A 400 -12.46 -17.74 -2.73
N PHE A 401 -12.81 -16.52 -3.07
CA PHE A 401 -12.77 -15.41 -2.12
C PHE A 401 -14.10 -15.29 -1.37
N LEU A 402 -14.03 -15.11 -0.05
CA LEU A 402 -15.19 -14.96 0.83
C LEU A 402 -15.11 -13.63 1.60
N PRO A 403 -16.18 -12.81 1.58
CA PRO A 403 -16.24 -11.60 2.37
C PRO A 403 -16.44 -11.92 3.85
N THR A 404 -15.76 -11.17 4.71
CA THR A 404 -15.92 -11.22 6.17
C THR A 404 -16.31 -9.84 6.70
N THR A 405 -16.98 -9.84 7.86
CA THR A 405 -17.35 -8.62 8.60
C THR A 405 -16.59 -8.58 9.90
N GLY A 406 -16.08 -7.41 10.26
CA GLY A 406 -15.26 -7.22 11.47
C GLY A 406 -13.93 -6.55 11.15
N ASP A 407 -12.98 -6.69 12.08
CA ASP A 407 -11.64 -6.12 11.99
C ASP A 407 -10.71 -6.91 11.03
N LEU A 408 -9.46 -6.47 10.95
CA LEU A 408 -8.44 -7.07 10.08
C LEU A 408 -7.96 -8.46 10.51
N SER A 409 -8.33 -8.99 11.68
CA SER A 409 -7.98 -10.36 12.11
C SER A 409 -8.70 -11.45 11.31
N THR A 410 -9.75 -11.08 10.58
CA THR A 410 -10.58 -11.98 9.77
C THR A 410 -9.89 -12.54 8.52
N VAL A 411 -8.71 -12.00 8.18
CA VAL A 411 -7.89 -12.47 7.05
C VAL A 411 -7.38 -13.88 7.33
N ALA A 412 -7.86 -14.85 6.57
CA ALA A 412 -7.49 -16.26 6.73
C ALA A 412 -7.59 -17.02 5.40
N PHE A 413 -6.81 -18.09 5.27
CA PHE A 413 -6.93 -19.04 4.17
C PHE A 413 -7.32 -20.41 4.73
N ASP A 414 -8.35 -21.03 4.18
CA ASP A 414 -8.71 -22.42 4.47
C ASP A 414 -8.34 -23.31 3.28
N ALA A 415 -7.26 -24.07 3.44
CA ALA A 415 -6.77 -24.99 2.42
C ALA A 415 -7.74 -26.14 2.10
N LYS A 416 -8.61 -26.54 3.03
CA LYS A 416 -9.59 -27.62 2.82
C LYS A 416 -10.76 -27.13 1.98
N ALA A 417 -11.32 -25.96 2.32
CA ALA A 417 -12.39 -25.35 1.54
C ALA A 417 -11.88 -24.64 0.26
N ALA A 418 -10.57 -24.43 0.16
CA ALA A 418 -9.92 -23.59 -0.85
C ALA A 418 -10.47 -22.16 -0.84
N THR A 419 -10.67 -21.61 0.35
CA THR A 419 -11.31 -20.30 0.55
C THR A 419 -10.33 -19.31 1.14
N PHE A 420 -10.23 -18.13 0.53
CA PHE A 420 -9.50 -16.98 1.06
C PHE A 420 -10.51 -15.98 1.61
N SER A 421 -10.52 -15.83 2.93
CA SER A 421 -11.38 -14.89 3.66
C SER A 421 -10.71 -13.54 3.76
N LEU A 422 -11.41 -12.47 3.35
CA LEU A 422 -10.93 -11.09 3.41
C LEU A 422 -12.02 -10.16 3.97
N PRO A 423 -11.65 -9.12 4.72
CA PRO A 423 -12.60 -8.12 5.19
C PRO A 423 -13.17 -7.34 4.00
N VAL A 424 -14.47 -7.04 4.05
CA VAL A 424 -15.12 -6.23 3.01
C VAL A 424 -14.58 -4.80 3.07
N VAL A 425 -14.03 -4.33 1.96
CA VAL A 425 -13.48 -2.97 1.83
C VAL A 425 -14.26 -2.15 0.79
N THR A 426 -14.63 -0.93 1.15
CA THR A 426 -15.26 0.07 0.29
C THR A 426 -14.19 1.03 -0.23
N LEU A 427 -14.11 1.17 -1.55
CA LEU A 427 -13.15 2.05 -2.22
C LEU A 427 -13.86 3.26 -2.78
N ASP A 428 -13.44 4.46 -2.38
CA ASP A 428 -13.91 5.73 -2.90
C ASP A 428 -12.75 6.73 -3.10
N CYS A 429 -13.07 7.99 -3.38
CA CYS A 429 -12.07 9.03 -3.65
C CYS A 429 -11.17 9.39 -2.45
N ASN A 430 -11.56 9.05 -1.23
CA ASN A 430 -10.82 9.35 -0.01
C ASN A 430 -10.00 8.14 0.48
N THR A 431 -10.42 6.91 0.15
CA THR A 431 -9.84 5.67 0.68
C THR A 431 -8.32 5.60 0.58
N GLU A 432 -7.73 5.99 -0.55
CA GLU A 432 -6.27 5.94 -0.72
C GLU A 432 -5.55 6.80 0.32
N VAL A 433 -6.00 8.03 0.50
CA VAL A 433 -5.37 8.98 1.41
C VAL A 433 -5.59 8.55 2.87
N VAL A 434 -6.77 8.06 3.20
CA VAL A 434 -7.07 7.53 4.54
C VAL A 434 -6.16 6.35 4.87
N LEU A 435 -6.08 5.34 4.00
CA LEU A 435 -5.22 4.17 4.24
C LEU A 435 -3.74 4.55 4.35
N ARG A 436 -3.25 5.45 3.49
CA ARG A 436 -1.85 5.92 3.55
C ARG A 436 -1.51 6.64 4.85
N ASN A 437 -2.41 7.48 5.36
CA ASN A 437 -2.19 8.18 6.62
C ASN A 437 -2.32 7.26 7.83
N LEU A 438 -3.22 6.29 7.80
CA LEU A 438 -3.30 5.27 8.83
C LEU A 438 -2.04 4.40 8.87
N VAL A 439 -1.50 3.99 7.71
CA VAL A 439 -0.20 3.28 7.63
C VAL A 439 0.95 4.15 8.13
N ALA A 440 0.94 5.45 7.82
CA ALA A 440 1.95 6.38 8.34
C ALA A 440 1.86 6.56 9.86
N TYR A 441 0.64 6.62 10.41
CA TYR A 441 0.39 6.65 11.84
C TYR A 441 0.91 5.36 12.50
N GLU A 442 0.53 4.20 11.97
CA GLU A 442 1.01 2.90 12.46
C GLU A 442 2.55 2.81 12.46
N ALA A 443 3.19 3.24 11.38
CA ALA A 443 4.65 3.22 11.26
C ALA A 443 5.37 4.21 12.22
N ALA A 444 4.69 5.27 12.66
CA ALA A 444 5.29 6.30 13.52
C ALA A 444 4.96 6.10 15.01
N ALA A 445 3.76 5.60 15.33
CA ALA A 445 3.20 5.57 16.68
C ALA A 445 3.12 4.15 17.28
N ALA A 446 2.92 3.12 16.45
CA ALA A 446 2.61 1.79 16.97
C ALA A 446 3.88 1.07 17.48
N SER A 447 3.80 0.57 18.71
CA SER A 447 4.86 -0.28 19.31
C SER A 447 4.69 -1.77 18.97
N GLY A 448 3.59 -2.15 18.30
CA GLY A 448 3.22 -3.53 18.00
C GLY A 448 3.35 -3.94 16.53
N PRO A 449 2.76 -5.09 16.14
CA PRO A 449 2.71 -5.53 14.75
C PRO A 449 2.04 -4.49 13.85
N LEU A 450 2.61 -4.29 12.66
CA LEU A 450 2.10 -3.33 11.66
C LEU A 450 0.97 -3.99 10.85
N VAL A 451 -0.18 -4.21 11.48
CA VAL A 451 -1.33 -4.98 10.95
C VAL A 451 -1.92 -4.31 9.71
N LEU A 452 -2.10 -2.98 9.74
CA LEU A 452 -2.68 -2.27 8.61
C LEU A 452 -1.73 -2.22 7.43
N ALA A 453 -0.44 -1.94 7.68
CA ALA A 453 0.59 -2.01 6.66
C ALA A 453 0.61 -3.40 6.01
N ARG A 454 0.58 -4.47 6.80
CA ARG A 454 0.52 -5.84 6.29
C ARG A 454 -0.72 -6.09 5.44
N TYR A 455 -1.89 -5.63 5.87
CA TYR A 455 -3.10 -5.73 5.07
C TYR A 455 -2.96 -5.01 3.73
N THR A 456 -2.42 -3.79 3.71
CA THR A 456 -2.24 -3.03 2.46
C THR A 456 -1.24 -3.71 1.52
N GLU A 457 -0.17 -4.29 2.04
CA GLU A 457 0.77 -5.10 1.26
C GLU A 457 0.11 -6.36 0.69
N LEU A 458 -0.75 -7.05 1.46
CA LEU A 458 -1.48 -8.22 1.01
C LEU A 458 -2.43 -7.86 -0.13
N MET A 459 -3.21 -6.79 0.03
CA MET A 459 -4.15 -6.33 -0.99
C MET A 459 -3.43 -5.90 -2.27
N ASN A 460 -2.29 -5.21 -2.16
CA ASN A 460 -1.44 -4.93 -3.32
C ASN A 460 -0.86 -6.21 -3.94
N GLY A 461 -0.44 -7.19 -3.14
CA GLY A 461 0.14 -8.43 -3.67
C GLY A 461 -0.87 -9.26 -4.48
N ILE A 462 -2.14 -9.27 -4.08
CA ILE A 462 -3.19 -10.03 -4.77
C ILE A 462 -3.89 -9.25 -5.89
N ILE A 463 -3.90 -7.91 -5.87
CA ILE A 463 -4.54 -7.09 -6.91
C ILE A 463 -3.45 -6.51 -7.81
N ASP A 464 -3.43 -6.91 -9.09
CA ASP A 464 -2.51 -6.33 -10.09
C ASP A 464 -3.28 -5.61 -11.21
N THR A 465 -4.42 -6.18 -11.60
CA THR A 465 -5.22 -5.76 -12.75
C THR A 465 -6.65 -5.34 -12.37
N ASP A 466 -7.34 -4.69 -13.31
CA ASP A 466 -8.78 -4.41 -13.17
C ASP A 466 -9.63 -5.69 -13.13
N GLU A 467 -9.17 -6.78 -13.75
CA GLU A 467 -9.79 -8.10 -13.65
C GLU A 467 -9.76 -8.63 -12.20
N ASP A 468 -8.65 -8.46 -11.49
CA ASP A 468 -8.52 -8.87 -10.08
C ASP A 468 -9.54 -8.15 -9.20
N VAL A 469 -9.68 -6.83 -9.38
CA VAL A 469 -10.70 -6.03 -8.68
C VAL A 469 -12.11 -6.49 -9.06
N ALA A 470 -12.37 -6.73 -10.35
CA ALA A 470 -13.68 -7.19 -10.81
C ALA A 470 -14.06 -8.56 -10.19
N LEU A 471 -13.10 -9.46 -10.03
CA LEU A 471 -13.30 -10.75 -9.36
C LEU A 471 -13.63 -10.57 -7.88
N LEU A 472 -12.87 -9.77 -7.13
CA LEU A 472 -13.16 -9.48 -5.72
C LEU A 472 -14.51 -8.77 -5.54
N ARG A 473 -14.86 -7.87 -6.47
CA ARG A 473 -16.14 -7.17 -6.48
C ARG A 473 -17.31 -8.11 -6.69
N ARG A 474 -17.20 -9.06 -7.63
CA ARG A 474 -18.23 -10.11 -7.85
C ARG A 474 -18.40 -11.01 -6.62
N ARG A 475 -17.37 -11.16 -5.80
CA ARG A 475 -17.41 -11.92 -4.54
C ARG A 475 -17.84 -11.09 -3.33
N GLY A 476 -18.08 -9.78 -3.51
CA GLY A 476 -18.50 -8.88 -2.44
C GLY A 476 -17.39 -8.51 -1.45
N VAL A 477 -16.12 -8.85 -1.74
CA VAL A 477 -14.97 -8.45 -0.91
C VAL A 477 -14.63 -6.98 -1.13
N VAL A 478 -14.73 -6.50 -2.39
CA VAL A 478 -14.46 -5.10 -2.73
C VAL A 478 -15.76 -4.42 -3.18
N LEU A 479 -16.12 -3.34 -2.50
CA LEU A 479 -17.21 -2.45 -2.88
C LEU A 479 -16.62 -1.21 -3.57
N ASN A 480 -16.48 -1.27 -4.90
CA ASN A 480 -15.88 -0.20 -5.68
C ASN A 480 -16.88 0.94 -5.95
N ARG A 481 -16.62 2.13 -5.42
CA ARG A 481 -17.34 3.40 -5.69
C ARG A 481 -16.49 4.40 -6.48
N MET A 482 -15.32 3.98 -6.98
CA MET A 482 -14.46 4.78 -7.86
C MET A 482 -14.98 4.75 -9.30
N LYS A 483 -14.33 5.44 -10.25
CA LYS A 483 -14.85 5.52 -11.62
C LYS A 483 -14.73 4.21 -12.40
N SER A 484 -13.77 3.37 -12.05
CA SER A 484 -13.54 2.07 -12.70
C SER A 484 -12.80 1.09 -11.80
N ASP A 485 -12.86 -0.19 -12.15
CA ASP A 485 -12.06 -1.25 -11.50
C ASP A 485 -10.55 -1.01 -11.72
N GLY A 486 -10.16 -0.38 -12.83
CA GLY A 486 -8.76 0.01 -13.09
C GLY A 486 -8.25 1.15 -12.22
N GLU A 487 -9.10 2.10 -11.79
CA GLU A 487 -8.70 3.09 -10.78
C GLU A 487 -8.46 2.44 -9.41
N ALA A 488 -9.31 1.48 -9.03
CA ALA A 488 -9.14 0.72 -7.80
C ALA A 488 -7.87 -0.15 -7.82
N ALA A 489 -7.53 -0.78 -8.95
CA ALA A 489 -6.27 -1.51 -9.10
C ALA A 489 -5.06 -0.58 -8.93
N LYS A 490 -5.07 0.59 -9.57
CA LYS A 490 -4.01 1.61 -9.43
C LYS A 490 -3.84 2.10 -8.00
N LEU A 491 -4.94 2.24 -7.24
CA LEU A 491 -4.89 2.59 -5.83
C LEU A 491 -4.04 1.57 -5.06
N TRP A 492 -4.38 0.28 -5.16
CA TRP A 492 -3.66 -0.79 -4.46
C TRP A 492 -2.21 -0.91 -4.91
N ASN A 493 -1.97 -0.90 -6.22
CA ASN A 493 -0.63 -0.95 -6.82
C ASN A 493 0.28 0.21 -6.35
N GLY A 494 -0.31 1.32 -5.92
CA GLY A 494 0.40 2.48 -5.39
C GLY A 494 0.76 2.38 -3.90
N MET A 495 0.19 1.45 -3.14
CA MET A 495 0.32 1.40 -1.67
C MET A 495 1.68 0.84 -1.20
N THR A 496 2.37 0.07 -2.03
CA THR A 496 3.54 -0.72 -1.62
C THR A 496 4.83 0.06 -1.60
N ARG A 497 5.26 0.55 -0.43
CA ARG A 497 6.65 0.84 0.01
C ARG A 497 6.74 0.94 1.54
N SER A 498 6.59 -0.17 2.25
CA SER A 498 6.64 -0.18 3.71
C SER A 498 8.01 0.26 4.26
N VAL A 499 7.98 0.85 5.45
CA VAL A 499 9.17 1.40 6.12
C VAL A 499 10.03 0.29 6.76
N ARG A 500 9.44 -0.89 7.02
CA ARG A 500 10.05 -2.05 7.68
C ARG A 500 9.25 -3.32 7.31
N LEU A 501 9.90 -4.49 7.33
CA LEU A 501 9.22 -5.79 7.22
C LEU A 501 8.10 -5.89 8.27
N THR A 502 6.89 -6.11 7.80
CA THR A 502 5.70 -6.28 8.64
C THR A 502 5.57 -7.78 8.94
N LYS A 503 5.63 -8.16 10.22
CA LYS A 503 5.39 -9.55 10.65
C LYS A 503 4.09 -9.59 11.43
N VAL A 504 3.07 -10.22 10.86
CA VAL A 504 1.73 -10.34 11.43
C VAL A 504 1.31 -11.79 11.25
N ALA A 505 1.58 -12.61 12.27
CA ALA A 505 1.51 -14.06 12.18
C ALA A 505 0.20 -14.62 11.54
N PRO A 506 -1.01 -14.08 11.83
CA PRO A 506 -2.23 -14.55 11.18
C PRO A 506 -2.25 -14.33 9.66
N MET A 507 -1.88 -13.13 9.19
CA MET A 507 -1.86 -12.80 7.76
C MET A 507 -0.72 -13.51 7.04
N ASP A 508 0.44 -13.63 7.68
CA ASP A 508 1.60 -14.36 7.13
C ASP A 508 1.27 -15.83 6.91
N ARG A 509 0.60 -16.46 7.89
CA ARG A 509 0.08 -17.83 7.76
C ARG A 509 -0.89 -17.94 6.58
N ALA A 510 -1.83 -17.00 6.44
CA ALA A 510 -2.78 -17.02 5.33
C ALA A 510 -2.08 -16.95 3.95
N VAL A 511 -1.06 -16.08 3.83
CA VAL A 511 -0.23 -15.95 2.62
C VAL A 511 0.54 -17.25 2.33
N GLU A 512 1.21 -17.82 3.34
CA GLU A 512 1.98 -19.06 3.20
C GLU A 512 1.10 -20.24 2.79
N GLU A 513 -0.08 -20.38 3.39
CA GLU A 513 -1.01 -21.46 3.08
C GLU A 513 -1.61 -21.30 1.67
N ALA A 514 -1.98 -20.08 1.28
CA ALA A 514 -2.44 -19.78 -0.08
C ALA A 514 -1.36 -20.12 -1.13
N ASN A 515 -0.11 -19.74 -0.86
CA ASN A 515 1.04 -20.07 -1.69
C ASN A 515 1.29 -21.58 -1.79
N ARG A 516 1.25 -22.28 -0.67
CA ARG A 516 1.41 -23.74 -0.61
C ARG A 516 0.33 -24.44 -1.44
N TYR A 517 -0.92 -24.02 -1.26
CA TYR A 517 -2.05 -24.54 -2.02
C TYR A 517 -1.89 -24.27 -3.53
N TYR A 518 -1.59 -23.04 -3.93
CA TYR A 518 -1.38 -22.66 -5.33
C TYR A 518 -0.25 -23.48 -5.98
N ASN A 519 0.91 -23.56 -5.33
CA ASN A 519 2.08 -24.27 -5.83
C ASN A 519 1.89 -25.80 -5.89
N SER A 520 0.95 -26.35 -5.11
CA SER A 520 0.62 -27.78 -5.16
C SER A 520 -0.17 -28.17 -6.42
N ARG A 521 -0.88 -27.22 -7.07
CA ARG A 521 -1.77 -27.52 -8.19
C ARG A 521 -1.01 -27.90 -9.46
N TRP A 522 -1.42 -29.02 -10.06
CA TRP A 522 -0.82 -29.51 -11.31
C TRP A 522 -0.92 -28.50 -12.46
N ARG A 523 -2.02 -27.74 -12.54
CA ARG A 523 -2.21 -26.69 -13.56
C ARG A 523 -1.16 -25.58 -13.44
N VAL A 524 -0.81 -25.19 -12.22
CA VAL A 524 0.23 -24.18 -11.95
C VAL A 524 1.60 -24.73 -12.34
N LYS A 525 1.90 -25.97 -11.95
CA LYS A 525 3.15 -26.65 -12.37
C LYS A 525 3.26 -26.76 -13.89
N ALA A 526 2.17 -27.11 -14.57
CA ALA A 526 2.10 -27.17 -16.04
C ALA A 526 2.27 -25.78 -16.68
N LYS A 527 1.60 -24.73 -16.18
CA LYS A 527 1.78 -23.35 -16.66
C LYS A 527 3.22 -22.89 -16.51
N ARG A 528 3.85 -23.16 -15.36
CA ARG A 528 5.27 -22.83 -15.09
C ARG A 528 6.21 -23.58 -16.03
N PHE A 529 5.95 -24.87 -16.28
CA PHE A 529 6.68 -25.66 -17.25
C PHE A 529 6.53 -25.09 -18.67
N MET A 530 5.30 -24.82 -19.12
CA MET A 530 5.05 -24.22 -20.44
C MET A 530 5.76 -22.88 -20.61
N ARG A 531 5.71 -22.00 -19.60
CA ARG A 531 6.41 -20.70 -19.62
C ARG A 531 7.92 -20.87 -19.72
N LYS A 532 8.50 -21.74 -18.89
CA LYS A 532 9.95 -21.93 -18.84
C LYS A 532 10.51 -22.59 -20.09
N TYR A 533 9.82 -23.59 -20.64
CA TYR A 533 10.39 -24.42 -21.70
C TYR A 533 9.80 -24.15 -23.08
N VAL A 534 8.48 -24.01 -23.19
CA VAL A 534 7.81 -23.88 -24.50
C VAL A 534 7.83 -22.44 -24.99
N PHE A 535 7.40 -21.49 -24.16
CA PHE A 535 7.36 -20.07 -24.56
C PHE A 535 8.76 -19.46 -24.66
N SER A 536 9.65 -19.78 -23.71
CA SER A 536 11.05 -19.32 -23.78
C SER A 536 11.81 -19.87 -25.00
N SER A 537 11.37 -20.99 -25.56
CA SER A 537 12.01 -21.63 -26.73
C SER A 537 11.17 -21.50 -28.00
N TRP A 538 10.12 -20.66 -28.00
CA TRP A 538 9.15 -20.60 -29.10
C TRP A 538 9.80 -20.24 -30.43
N GLN A 539 10.77 -19.32 -30.43
CA GLN A 539 11.53 -18.93 -31.63
C GLN A 539 12.37 -20.08 -32.20
N VAL A 540 12.93 -20.93 -31.33
CA VAL A 540 13.66 -22.12 -31.75
C VAL A 540 12.70 -23.15 -32.34
N LEU A 541 11.52 -23.31 -31.72
CA LEU A 541 10.51 -24.23 -32.19
C LEU A 541 9.95 -23.84 -33.56
N THR A 542 9.70 -22.54 -33.80
CA THR A 542 9.25 -22.04 -35.10
C THR A 542 10.33 -22.17 -36.17
N PHE A 543 11.59 -21.94 -35.83
CA PHE A 543 12.72 -22.19 -36.74
C PHE A 543 12.82 -23.67 -37.13
N LEU A 544 12.74 -24.59 -36.15
CA LEU A 544 12.74 -26.03 -36.41
C LEU A 544 11.54 -26.46 -37.27
N ALA A 545 10.36 -25.90 -37.04
CA ALA A 545 9.18 -26.15 -37.86
C ALA A 545 9.37 -25.68 -39.31
N ALA A 546 9.98 -24.50 -39.52
CA ALA A 546 10.29 -23.99 -40.86
C ALA A 546 11.29 -24.90 -41.61
N VAL A 547 12.35 -25.35 -40.93
CA VAL A 547 13.32 -26.30 -41.49
C VAL A 547 12.64 -27.62 -41.86
N LEU A 548 11.78 -28.15 -40.98
CA LEU A 548 11.03 -29.38 -41.26
C LEU A 548 10.10 -29.22 -42.47
N MET A 549 9.38 -28.11 -42.57
CA MET A 549 8.52 -27.81 -43.72
C MET A 549 9.33 -27.71 -45.02
N LEU A 550 10.54 -27.14 -44.98
CA LEU A 550 11.45 -27.08 -46.12
C LEU A 550 11.96 -28.48 -46.52
N LEU A 551 12.27 -29.34 -45.55
CA LEU A 551 12.64 -30.74 -45.81
C LEU A 551 11.49 -31.55 -46.39
N LEU A 552 10.26 -31.35 -45.90
CA LEU A 552 9.08 -32.02 -46.43
C LEU A 552 8.73 -31.57 -47.85
N THR A 553 8.85 -30.26 -48.14
CA THR A 553 8.61 -29.72 -49.49
C THR A 553 9.69 -30.16 -50.48
N THR A 554 10.96 -30.20 -50.07
CA THR A 554 12.03 -30.76 -50.90
C THR A 554 11.86 -32.26 -51.15
N LEU A 555 11.48 -33.03 -50.13
CA LEU A 555 11.16 -34.46 -50.29
C LEU A 555 9.96 -34.68 -51.23
N GLN A 556 8.92 -33.85 -51.11
CA GLN A 556 7.76 -33.89 -52.00
C GLN A 556 8.15 -33.59 -53.46
N ALA A 557 8.95 -32.54 -53.69
CA ALA A 557 9.44 -32.18 -55.01
C ALA A 557 10.31 -33.32 -55.60
N PHE A 558 11.21 -33.87 -54.79
CA PHE A 558 12.04 -35.02 -55.17
C PHE A 558 11.17 -36.23 -55.56
N CYS A 559 10.17 -36.57 -54.74
CA CYS A 559 9.29 -37.70 -55.01
C CYS A 559 8.34 -37.50 -56.20
N SER A 560 8.05 -36.25 -56.56
CA SER A 560 7.33 -35.91 -57.80
C SER A 560 8.18 -36.13 -59.05
N VAL A 561 9.50 -35.96 -58.97
CA VAL A 561 10.43 -36.11 -60.11
C VAL A 561 10.89 -37.56 -60.27
N TYR A 562 11.17 -38.26 -59.17
CA TYR A 562 11.82 -39.58 -59.19
C TYR A 562 10.91 -40.76 -58.83
N THR A 563 9.58 -40.56 -58.78
CA THR A 563 8.57 -41.58 -58.44
C THR A 563 8.96 -42.47 -57.24
N CYS A 564 8.78 -41.95 -56.03
CA CYS A 564 9.09 -42.63 -54.75
C CYS A 564 8.20 -43.84 -54.40
N SER A 565 7.71 -44.63 -55.37
CA SER A 565 6.84 -45.79 -55.14
C SER A 565 7.51 -46.92 -54.34
N ARG A 566 8.85 -46.92 -54.24
CA ARG A 566 9.63 -47.93 -53.52
C ARG A 566 9.89 -47.64 -52.04
N TRP A 567 9.71 -46.39 -51.58
CA TRP A 567 10.00 -45.99 -50.19
C TRP A 567 8.73 -45.78 -49.36
N PHE A 568 7.69 -45.23 -49.97
CA PHE A 568 6.35 -45.21 -49.41
C PHE A 568 5.55 -46.19 -50.26
N GLY A 569 5.42 -47.44 -49.78
CA GLY A 569 4.70 -48.49 -50.52
C GLY A 569 3.39 -47.97 -51.07
N ALA A 570 3.06 -48.37 -52.31
CA ALA A 570 1.92 -47.86 -53.07
C ALA A 570 0.67 -47.65 -52.20
N VAL A 571 0.35 -46.39 -51.90
CA VAL A 571 -0.95 -46.03 -51.34
C VAL A 571 -1.93 -46.10 -52.50
N THR A 572 -2.56 -47.26 -52.68
CA THR A 572 -3.73 -47.39 -53.55
C THR A 572 -4.87 -46.59 -52.92
N ILE A 573 -5.11 -45.40 -53.44
CA ILE A 573 -6.37 -44.70 -53.23
C ILE A 573 -7.42 -45.48 -54.02
N ALA A 574 -8.29 -46.21 -53.31
CA ALA A 574 -9.47 -46.79 -53.91
C ALA A 574 -10.32 -45.64 -54.48
N LYS A 575 -10.55 -45.67 -55.80
CA LYS A 575 -11.57 -44.82 -56.43
C LYS A 575 -12.91 -45.19 -55.81
N ALA A 576 -13.54 -44.22 -55.14
CA ALA A 576 -14.96 -44.31 -54.83
C ALA A 576 -15.72 -44.39 -56.17
N GLY A 577 -16.35 -45.54 -56.40
CA GLY A 577 -17.34 -45.74 -57.46
C GLY A 577 -18.74 -45.53 -56.90
#